data_AF-A0A1I3T2E3-F1
#
_entry.id   AF-A0A1I3T2E3-F1
#
_cell.length_a   1.000
_cell.length_b   1.000
_cell.length_c   1.000
_cell.angle_alpha   90.00
_cell.angle_beta   90.00
_cell.angle_gamma   90.00
#
_symmetry.space_group_name_H-M   'P 1'
#
loop_
_entity.id
_entity.type
_entity.pdbx_description
1 polymer ?
#
loop_
_entity_poly.entity_id
_entity_poly.type
_entity_poly.pdbx_seq_one_letter_code
_entity_poly.pdbx_strand_id
1 'polypeptide(L)'
;MVTRVAARRDLLIDDHDSKLAENVLQSLEGPEGFLSVGRSDAAAEPLPRDIGVLLQEVLRAVASGSTVTVTTTPREVTTSTAAAMLGISRPTLMKMVKDGTISTHKVGTHTRLRTEDVLAAKRARRERERAAFAALLELEGDEE
;
A
#
# COMPACT_ATOMS: atom_id res chain seq x y z
N MET A 1 -15.90 -18.52 14.91
CA MET A 1 -15.18 -17.43 15.59
C MET A 1 -15.42 -16.16 14.79
N VAL A 2 -16.23 -15.21 15.29
CA VAL A 2 -16.59 -14.00 14.53
C VAL A 2 -15.67 -12.87 14.95
N THR A 3 -14.73 -12.50 14.08
CA THR A 3 -13.78 -11.42 14.32
C THR A 3 -14.47 -10.07 14.13
N ARG A 4 -15.00 -9.50 15.21
CA ARG A 4 -15.53 -8.12 15.21
C ARG A 4 -14.39 -7.11 15.15
N VAL A 5 -14.41 -6.21 14.16
CA VAL A 5 -13.35 -5.22 13.87
C VAL A 5 -13.57 -3.88 14.59
N ALA A 6 -12.62 -3.43 15.40
CA ALA A 6 -12.54 -2.07 15.95
C ALA A 6 -11.08 -1.56 15.90
N ALA A 7 -10.95 -0.23 15.81
CA ALA A 7 -9.78 0.60 15.50
C ALA A 7 -8.39 0.02 15.87
N ARG A 8 -7.51 -0.02 14.85
CA ARG A 8 -6.09 -0.39 14.87
C ARG A 8 -5.84 -1.80 15.41
N ARG A 9 -5.94 -2.80 14.53
CA ARG A 9 -5.50 -4.17 14.81
C ARG A 9 -4.30 -4.52 13.96
N ASP A 10 -3.23 -4.89 14.62
CA ASP A 10 -2.13 -5.60 13.99
C ASP A 10 -2.58 -7.05 13.79
N LEU A 11 -2.46 -7.55 12.56
CA LEU A 11 -2.69 -8.95 12.24
C LEU A 11 -1.34 -9.65 12.36
N LEU A 12 -1.21 -10.52 13.37
CA LEU A 12 -0.06 -11.41 13.47
C LEU A 12 -0.31 -12.57 12.51
N ILE A 13 0.51 -12.64 11.47
CA ILE A 13 0.47 -13.69 10.47
C ILE A 13 1.39 -14.82 10.93
N ASP A 14 0.90 -16.05 10.95
CA ASP A 14 1.71 -17.24 11.19
C ASP A 14 1.97 -18.03 9.89
N ASP A 15 2.72 -19.13 10.00
CA ASP A 15 3.07 -19.98 8.86
C ASP A 15 1.84 -20.65 8.22
N HIS A 16 0.77 -20.86 8.99
CA HIS A 16 -0.46 -21.46 8.51
C HIS A 16 -1.25 -20.45 7.67
N ASP A 17 -1.39 -19.21 8.15
CA ASP A 17 -2.02 -18.11 7.42
C ASP A 17 -1.28 -17.82 6.10
N SER A 18 0.06 -17.86 6.13
CA SER A 18 0.90 -17.66 4.93
C SER A 18 0.63 -18.73 3.86
N LYS A 19 0.55 -20.00 4.26
CA LYS A 19 0.23 -21.12 3.35
C LYS A 19 -1.19 -21.04 2.81
N LEU A 20 -2.15 -20.64 3.64
CA LEU A 20 -3.53 -20.42 3.19
C LEU A 20 -3.61 -19.31 2.14
N ALA A 21 -2.90 -18.20 2.36
CA ALA A 21 -2.84 -17.11 1.40
C ALA A 21 -2.21 -17.54 0.07
N GLU A 22 -1.12 -18.32 0.11
CA GLU A 22 -0.48 -18.86 -1.09
C GLU A 22 -1.43 -19.77 -1.88
N ASN A 23 -2.12 -20.70 -1.21
CA ASN A 23 -3.09 -21.58 -1.85
C ASN A 23 -4.24 -20.82 -2.52
N VAL A 24 -4.74 -19.75 -1.88
CA VAL A 24 -5.80 -18.90 -2.45
C VAL A 24 -5.26 -18.13 -3.67
N LEU A 25 -4.03 -17.62 -3.62
CA LEU A 25 -3.45 -16.92 -4.76
C LEU A 25 -3.24 -17.84 -5.97
N GLN A 26 -2.79 -19.08 -5.73
CA GLN A 26 -2.64 -20.09 -6.79
C GLN A 26 -3.99 -20.49 -7.40
N SER A 27 -5.06 -20.59 -6.61
CA SER A 27 -6.39 -20.93 -7.13
C SER A 27 -7.07 -19.80 -7.92
N LEU A 28 -6.55 -18.57 -7.80
CA LEU A 28 -6.99 -17.42 -8.58
C LEU A 28 -6.29 -17.31 -9.94
N GLU A 29 -5.34 -18.18 -10.26
CA GLU A 29 -4.68 -18.21 -11.57
C GLU A 29 -5.63 -18.81 -12.64
N GLY A 30 -6.18 -17.94 -13.50
CA GLY A 30 -7.08 -18.32 -14.59
C GLY A 30 -8.05 -17.21 -14.98
N PRO A 31 -8.76 -17.33 -16.12
CA PRO A 31 -9.64 -16.27 -16.63
C PRO A 31 -10.89 -16.00 -15.77
N GLU A 32 -11.24 -16.93 -14.87
CA GLU A 32 -12.49 -16.93 -14.08
C GLU A 32 -12.23 -16.78 -12.56
N GLY A 33 -10.99 -16.50 -12.13
CA GLY A 33 -10.67 -16.41 -10.70
C GLY A 33 -11.32 -15.21 -10.02
N PHE A 34 -12.20 -15.45 -9.04
CA PHE A 34 -12.77 -14.39 -8.18
C PHE A 34 -12.82 -14.81 -6.72
N LEU A 35 -12.75 -13.81 -5.84
CA LEU A 35 -12.98 -14.01 -4.41
C LEU A 35 -14.48 -13.92 -4.12
N SER A 36 -15.01 -14.86 -3.34
CA SER A 36 -16.39 -14.82 -2.85
C SER A 36 -16.43 -14.75 -1.34
N VAL A 37 -17.44 -14.08 -0.79
CA VAL A 37 -17.72 -14.06 0.65
C VAL A 37 -19.04 -14.77 0.91
N GLY A 38 -19.00 -15.75 1.80
CA GLY A 38 -20.18 -16.49 2.24
C GLY A 38 -20.39 -16.34 3.74
N ARG A 39 -21.64 -16.45 4.16
CA ARG A 39 -22.01 -16.59 5.57
C ARG A 39 -22.57 -17.98 5.79
N SER A 40 -22.52 -18.49 7.01
CA SER A 40 -23.04 -19.82 7.34
C SER A 40 -24.53 -20.03 7.02
N ASP A 41 -25.28 -18.93 6.86
CA ASP A 41 -26.71 -18.90 6.57
C ASP A 41 -27.07 -18.47 5.13
N ALA A 42 -26.08 -18.24 4.26
CA ALA A 42 -26.32 -17.78 2.89
C ALA A 42 -25.29 -18.34 1.90
N ALA A 43 -25.69 -18.45 0.62
CA ALA A 43 -24.76 -18.79 -0.45
C ALA A 43 -23.64 -17.74 -0.56
N ALA A 44 -22.45 -18.18 -0.95
CA ALA A 44 -21.32 -17.28 -1.16
C ALA A 44 -21.57 -16.41 -2.39
N GLU A 45 -21.33 -15.11 -2.25
CA GLU A 45 -21.48 -14.14 -3.33
C GLU A 45 -20.10 -13.61 -3.78
N PRO A 46 -19.91 -13.39 -5.08
CA PRO A 46 -18.67 -12.83 -5.59
C PRO A 46 -18.46 -11.40 -5.05
N LEU A 47 -17.24 -11.10 -4.64
CA LEU A 47 -16.86 -9.74 -4.25
C LEU A 47 -16.77 -8.84 -5.50
N PRO A 48 -17.08 -7.54 -5.37
CA PRO A 48 -16.77 -6.57 -6.43
C PRO A 48 -15.29 -6.65 -6.81
N ARG A 49 -15.00 -6.56 -8.12
CA ARG A 49 -13.65 -6.75 -8.67
C ARG A 49 -12.59 -5.92 -7.94
N ASP A 50 -12.88 -4.65 -7.67
CA ASP A 50 -11.93 -3.72 -7.04
C ASP A 50 -11.57 -4.14 -5.61
N ILE A 51 -12.54 -4.67 -4.86
CA ILE A 51 -12.32 -5.23 -3.52
C ILE A 51 -11.52 -6.54 -3.61
N GLY A 52 -11.83 -7.37 -4.62
CA GLY A 52 -11.08 -8.59 -4.89
C GLY A 52 -9.60 -8.31 -5.14
N VAL A 53 -9.28 -7.33 -6.00
CA VAL A 53 -7.89 -6.92 -6.28
C VAL A 53 -7.20 -6.40 -5.02
N LEU A 54 -7.88 -5.57 -4.21
CA LEU A 54 -7.32 -5.07 -2.96
C LEU A 54 -6.96 -6.23 -2.00
N LEU A 55 -7.86 -7.20 -1.84
CA LEU A 55 -7.62 -8.35 -0.97
C LEU A 55 -6.51 -9.27 -1.49
N GLN A 56 -6.36 -9.40 -2.81
CA GLN A 56 -5.23 -10.13 -3.40
C GLN A 56 -3.88 -9.51 -3.02
N GLU A 57 -3.75 -8.19 -3.03
CA GLU A 57 -2.53 -7.51 -2.59
C GLU A 57 -2.22 -7.78 -1.12
N VAL A 58 -3.26 -7.80 -0.27
CA VAL A 58 -3.11 -8.19 1.14
C VAL A 58 -2.65 -9.65 1.25
N LEU A 59 -3.27 -10.58 0.51
CA LEU A 59 -2.90 -11.99 0.50
C LEU A 59 -1.47 -12.20 0.02
N ARG A 60 -0.97 -11.43 -0.97
CA ARG A 60 0.43 -11.49 -1.40
C ARG A 60 1.39 -11.10 -0.28
N ALA A 61 1.06 -10.05 0.48
CA ALA A 61 1.86 -9.64 1.63
C ALA A 61 1.82 -10.66 2.79
N VAL A 62 0.67 -11.34 2.97
CA VAL A 62 0.53 -12.43 3.94
C VAL A 62 1.35 -13.65 3.51
N ALA A 63 1.27 -14.06 2.24
CA ALA A 63 2.00 -15.20 1.69
C ALA A 63 3.54 -15.03 1.80
N SER A 64 4.04 -13.79 1.75
CA SER A 64 5.46 -13.49 1.98
C SER A 64 5.87 -13.49 3.45
N GLY A 65 5.02 -13.92 4.38
CA GLY A 65 5.28 -13.93 5.82
C GLY A 65 5.49 -12.54 6.42
N SER A 66 5.02 -11.50 5.74
CA SER A 66 5.25 -10.11 6.14
C SER A 66 4.18 -9.62 7.12
N THR A 67 4.56 -8.79 8.08
CA THR A 67 3.59 -8.13 8.96
C THR A 67 2.71 -7.18 8.15
N VAL A 68 1.39 -7.41 8.18
CA VAL A 68 0.41 -6.55 7.50
C VAL A 68 -0.29 -5.65 8.52
N THR A 69 -0.21 -4.34 8.32
CA THR A 69 -0.93 -3.36 9.12
C THR A 69 -1.97 -2.62 8.27
N VAL A 70 -3.24 -2.78 8.61
CA VAL A 70 -4.33 -2.01 7.97
C VAL A 70 -4.60 -0.76 8.79
N THR A 71 -4.38 0.41 8.21
CA THR A 71 -4.63 1.70 8.86
C THR A 71 -5.52 2.57 7.99
N THR A 72 -6.42 3.32 8.61
CA THR A 72 -7.07 4.44 7.94
C THR A 72 -6.04 5.54 7.75
N THR A 73 -5.98 6.10 6.55
CA THR A 73 -5.06 7.20 6.28
C THR A 73 -5.58 8.46 6.99
N PRO A 74 -4.88 9.01 8.00
CA PRO A 74 -5.31 10.24 8.64
C PRO A 74 -5.19 11.41 7.67
N ARG A 75 -5.96 12.49 7.86
CA ARG A 75 -5.86 13.70 7.02
C ARG A 75 -4.47 14.34 7.10
N GLU A 76 -3.84 14.21 8.27
CA GLU A 76 -2.51 14.76 8.54
C GLU A 76 -1.60 13.71 9.16
N VAL A 77 -0.33 13.75 8.78
CA VAL A 77 0.71 12.85 9.26
C VAL A 77 1.85 13.63 9.90
N THR A 78 2.57 12.96 10.80
CA THR A 78 3.82 13.47 11.37
C THR A 78 4.93 13.41 10.32
N THR A 79 6.03 14.13 10.54
CA THR A 79 7.22 14.04 9.67
C THR A 79 7.80 12.64 9.61
N SER A 80 7.74 11.86 10.69
CA SER A 80 8.25 10.48 10.70
C SER A 80 7.35 9.55 9.90
N THR A 81 6.04 9.63 10.07
CA THR A 81 5.07 8.85 9.29
C THR A 81 5.14 9.21 7.80
N ALA A 82 5.23 10.50 7.45
CA ALA A 82 5.39 10.94 6.07
C ALA A 82 6.69 10.41 5.44
N ALA A 83 7.81 10.43 6.17
CA ALA A 83 9.08 9.90 5.69
C ALA A 83 8.99 8.38 5.42
N ALA A 84 8.36 7.64 6.34
CA ALA A 84 8.10 6.21 6.16
C ALA A 84 7.20 5.93 4.95
N MET A 85 6.12 6.70 4.76
CA MET A 85 5.23 6.57 3.59
C MET A 85 5.95 6.79 2.25
N LEU A 86 6.91 7.72 2.22
CA LEU A 86 7.74 8.04 1.06
C LEU A 86 8.92 7.07 0.85
N GLY A 87 9.20 6.20 1.82
CA GLY A 87 10.36 5.30 1.79
C GLY A 87 11.69 6.06 1.84
N ILE A 88 11.77 7.16 2.61
CA ILE A 88 12.97 7.99 2.75
C ILE A 88 13.28 8.29 4.22
N SER A 89 14.50 8.78 4.48
CA SER A 89 14.87 9.25 5.81
C SER A 89 14.13 10.55 6.17
N ARG A 90 13.89 10.76 7.47
CA ARG A 90 13.30 12.03 7.97
C ARG A 90 14.16 13.26 7.58
N PRO A 91 15.49 13.26 7.68
CA PRO A 91 16.31 14.37 7.19
C PRO A 91 16.07 14.69 5.70
N THR A 92 15.94 13.65 4.85
CA THR A 92 15.62 13.85 3.43
C THR A 92 14.26 14.52 3.24
N LEU A 93 13.23 14.07 3.96
CA LEU A 93 11.92 14.72 3.94
C LEU A 93 12.04 16.20 4.34
N MET A 94 12.79 16.51 5.41
CA MET A 94 12.93 17.89 5.88
C MET A 94 13.65 18.79 4.87
N LYS A 95 14.58 18.25 4.06
CA LYS A 95 15.18 18.98 2.92
C LYS A 95 14.12 19.32 1.88
N MET A 96 13.32 18.34 1.46
CA MET A 96 12.23 18.56 0.49
C MET A 96 11.22 19.62 0.98
N VAL A 97 10.93 19.65 2.28
CA VAL A 97 10.09 20.67 2.89
C VAL A 97 10.75 22.05 2.82
N LYS A 98 12.04 22.15 3.14
CA LYS A 98 12.82 23.40 3.06
C LYS A 98 12.86 23.92 1.62
N ASP A 99 12.96 23.02 0.65
CA ASP A 99 12.99 23.32 -0.78
C ASP A 99 11.59 23.60 -1.37
N GLY A 100 10.53 23.62 -0.53
CA GLY A 100 9.17 23.92 -0.94
C GLY A 100 8.47 22.81 -1.74
N THR A 101 9.08 21.62 -1.83
CA THR A 101 8.55 20.50 -2.62
C THR A 101 7.34 19.85 -1.95
N ILE A 102 7.27 19.86 -0.62
CA ILE A 102 6.13 19.34 0.16
C ILE A 102 5.75 20.38 1.20
N SER A 103 4.49 20.79 1.18
CA SER A 103 3.95 21.75 2.14
C SER A 103 3.84 21.15 3.54
N THR A 104 4.08 21.98 4.55
CA THR A 104 3.90 21.60 5.95
C THR A 104 3.24 22.73 6.70
N HIS A 105 2.58 22.39 7.81
CA HIS A 105 1.98 23.35 8.71
C HIS A 105 2.26 22.99 10.16
N LYS A 106 2.04 23.96 11.05
CA LYS A 106 2.16 23.76 12.49
C LYS A 106 0.80 23.45 13.09
N VAL A 107 0.76 22.43 13.96
CA VAL A 107 -0.37 22.13 14.84
C VAL A 107 0.16 22.17 16.27
N GLY A 108 -0.12 23.29 16.94
CA GLY A 108 0.60 23.66 18.17
C GLY A 108 2.11 23.76 17.89
N THR A 109 2.91 23.04 18.68
CA THR A 109 4.38 23.04 18.57
C THR A 109 4.89 22.12 17.46
N HIS A 110 4.08 21.15 17.03
CA HIS A 110 4.53 20.10 16.12
C HIS A 110 4.28 20.43 14.65
N THR A 111 5.20 20.00 13.80
CA THR A 111 5.02 20.04 12.33
C THR A 111 4.16 18.86 11.87
N ARG A 112 3.23 19.14 10.98
CA ARG A 112 2.34 18.19 10.31
C ARG A 112 2.40 18.39 8.81
N LEU A 113 2.09 17.33 8.07
CA LEU A 113 1.98 17.33 6.63
C LEU A 113 0.59 16.80 6.27
N ARG A 114 -0.05 17.37 5.27
CA ARG A 114 -1.29 16.79 4.74
C ARG A 114 -0.94 15.51 4.00
N THR A 115 -1.71 14.46 4.25
CA THR A 115 -1.39 13.16 3.66
C THR A 115 -1.56 13.16 2.15
N GLU A 116 -2.49 13.98 1.63
CA GLU A 116 -2.68 14.19 0.20
C GLU A 116 -1.40 14.70 -0.49
N ASP A 117 -0.71 15.68 0.10
CA ASP A 117 0.54 16.26 -0.43
C ASP A 117 1.67 15.22 -0.41
N VAL A 118 1.76 14.43 0.67
CA VAL A 118 2.76 13.36 0.80
C VAL A 118 2.53 12.28 -0.27
N LEU A 119 1.28 11.87 -0.47
CA LEU A 119 0.93 10.87 -1.49
C LEU A 119 1.12 11.41 -2.92
N ALA A 120 0.84 12.70 -3.16
CA ALA A 120 1.11 13.35 -4.43
C ALA A 120 2.61 13.37 -4.75
N ALA A 121 3.45 13.72 -3.78
CA ALA A 121 4.91 13.67 -3.92
C ALA A 121 5.41 12.25 -4.21
N LYS A 122 4.81 11.23 -3.59
CA LYS A 122 5.13 9.81 -3.88
C LYS A 122 4.81 9.43 -5.32
N ARG A 123 3.63 9.82 -5.82
CA ARG A 123 3.20 9.55 -7.21
C ARG A 123 4.12 10.24 -8.21
N ALA A 124 4.37 11.54 -8.04
CA ALA A 124 5.25 12.30 -8.91
C ALA A 124 6.68 11.75 -8.94
N ARG A 125 7.18 11.22 -7.81
CA ARG A 125 8.47 10.50 -7.78
C ARG A 125 8.44 9.22 -8.61
N ARG A 126 7.42 8.38 -8.44
CA ARG A 126 7.29 7.13 -9.23
C ARG A 126 7.12 7.37 -10.71
N GLU A 127 6.42 8.42 -11.10
CA GLU A 127 6.28 8.82 -12.50
C GLU A 127 7.63 9.22 -13.09
N ARG A 128 8.44 10.00 -12.36
CA ARG A 128 9.81 10.35 -12.77
C ARG A 128 10.72 9.12 -12.87
N GLU A 129 10.64 8.20 -11.91
CA GLU A 129 11.41 6.94 -11.95
C GLU A 129 11.02 6.10 -13.18
N ARG A 130 9.73 5.99 -13.48
CA ARG A 130 9.25 5.29 -14.69
C ARG A 130 9.68 5.96 -15.98
N ALA A 131 9.59 7.29 -16.06
CA ALA A 131 9.99 8.05 -17.24
C ALA A 131 11.51 7.93 -17.49
N ALA A 132 12.32 8.00 -16.44
CA ALA A 132 13.77 7.80 -16.55
C ALA A 132 14.12 6.39 -17.01
N PHE A 133 13.43 5.36 -16.48
CA PHE A 133 13.62 3.99 -16.91
C PHE A 133 13.22 3.78 -18.38
N ALA A 134 12.10 4.34 -18.81
CA ALA A 134 11.67 4.28 -20.21
C ALA A 134 12.69 4.94 -21.16
N ALA A 135 13.26 6.09 -20.78
CA ALA A 135 14.28 6.76 -21.57
C ALA A 135 15.57 5.93 -21.71
N LEU A 136 15.96 5.17 -20.69
CA LEU A 136 17.12 4.26 -20.77
C LEU A 136 16.87 3.11 -21.74
N LEU A 137 15.68 2.51 -21.72
CA LEU A 137 15.28 1.44 -22.64
C LEU A 137 15.23 1.91 -24.10
N GLU A 138 14.78 3.14 -24.34
CA GLU A 138 14.73 3.72 -25.69
C GLU A 138 16.14 3.93 -26.27
N LEU A 139 17.10 4.39 -25.45
CA LEU A 139 18.50 4.53 -25.85
C LEU A 139 19.19 3.19 -26.16
N GLU A 140 18.81 2.11 -25.48
CA GLU A 140 19.36 0.77 -25.70
C GLU A 140 18.74 0.08 -26.93
N GLY A 141 17.53 0.48 -27.34
CA GLY A 141 16.84 -0.04 -28.53
C GLY A 141 17.26 0.59 -29.86
N ASP A 142 17.96 1.73 -29.83
CA ASP A 142 18.46 2.44 -31.03
C ASP A 142 19.88 1.97 -31.46
N GLU A 143 20.48 1.00 -30.76
CA GLU A 143 21.83 0.45 -31.07
C GLU A 143 21.83 -0.83 -31.96
N GLU A 144 20.68 -1.27 -32.50
CA GLU A 144 20.58 -2.36 -33.52
C GLU A 144 20.34 -1.84 -34.94
#